data_AF-A0A357ML13-F1
#
_entry.id   AF-A0A357ML13-F1
#
_cell.length_a   1.000
_cell.length_b   1.000
_cell.length_c   1.000
_cell.angle_alpha   90.00
_cell.angle_beta   90.00
_cell.angle_gamma   90.00
#
_symmetry.space_group_name_H-M   'P 1'
#
loop_
_entity.id
_entity.type
_entity.pdbx_description
1 polymer ?
#
loop_
_entity_poly.entity_id
_entity_poly.type
_entity_poly.pdbx_seq_one_letter_code
_entity_poly.pdbx_strand_id
1 'polypeptide(L)'
;YVPYWTFDAATQSSYRGERGTVYYETRTVMRDGKRTTQRVARVRWRAVSGVVARGFDDVLVLAARSLPPAHTDALEPWDLAAMEPYRPQYLAGFRAEGYTVELDEGFNVARAKMDRVIERDVRFDIGGDRQRIHHVDTDVSNVTFKHVLLPVWLAAYKFGGKTYRFVVNGRSGRVQGERPWSAVKIALAVLLGLILAAGVGYLWAMQQV
;
A
#
# COMPACT_ATOMS: atom_id res chain seq x y z
N TYR A 1 -4.35 24.25 2.25
CA TYR A 1 -2.99 23.69 2.29
C TYR A 1 -2.81 22.87 3.54
N VAL A 2 -2.19 21.70 3.38
CA VAL A 2 -1.95 20.75 4.46
C VAL A 2 -0.44 20.62 4.63
N PRO A 3 0.08 20.61 5.87
CA PRO A 3 1.51 20.51 6.13
C PRO A 3 2.01 19.07 6.00
N TYR A 4 3.19 18.93 5.40
CA TYR A 4 3.91 17.67 5.26
C TYR A 4 5.38 17.86 5.63
N TRP A 5 5.98 16.78 6.09
CA TRP A 5 7.42 16.59 6.12
C TRP A 5 7.83 15.81 4.87
N THR A 6 8.90 16.22 4.21
CA THR A 6 9.63 15.38 3.27
C THR A 6 10.97 15.01 3.90
N PHE A 7 11.40 13.76 3.70
CA PHE A 7 12.68 13.28 4.20
C PHE A 7 13.50 12.68 3.07
N ASP A 8 14.75 13.11 3.00
CA ASP A 8 15.76 12.49 2.15
C ASP A 8 16.71 11.72 3.06
N ALA A 9 17.13 10.52 2.65
CA ALA A 9 18.02 9.69 3.44
C ALA A 9 18.78 8.69 2.57
N ALA A 10 20.01 8.37 2.96
CA ALA A 10 20.76 7.25 2.42
C ALA A 10 20.74 6.09 3.41
N THR A 11 20.46 4.88 2.93
CA THR A 11 20.40 3.68 3.76
C THR A 11 21.32 2.59 3.24
N GLN A 12 21.90 1.83 4.16
CA GLN A 12 22.62 0.60 3.89
C GLN A 12 22.09 -0.48 4.83
N SER A 13 21.54 -1.54 4.26
CA SER A 13 20.84 -2.58 5.01
C SER A 13 21.49 -3.93 4.79
N SER A 14 22.08 -4.49 5.85
CA SER A 14 22.55 -5.88 5.85
C SER A 14 21.40 -6.81 6.22
N TYR A 15 21.33 -7.99 5.60
CA TYR A 15 20.24 -8.93 5.87
C TYR A 15 20.70 -10.38 5.93
N ARG A 16 19.89 -11.20 6.62
CA ARG A 16 19.96 -12.66 6.64
C ARG A 16 18.58 -13.25 6.35
N GLY A 17 18.52 -14.26 5.50
CA GLY A 17 17.27 -14.87 5.06
C GLY A 17 17.45 -16.23 4.38
N GLU A 18 16.42 -16.68 3.70
CA GLU A 18 16.42 -17.92 2.92
C GLU A 18 15.78 -17.71 1.54
N ARG A 19 16.44 -18.27 0.53
CA ARG A 19 15.90 -18.44 -0.82
C ARG A 19 15.22 -19.80 -0.93
N GLY A 20 13.95 -19.80 -1.30
CA GLY A 20 13.15 -20.99 -1.52
C GLY A 20 13.00 -21.28 -3.01
N THR A 21 13.37 -22.49 -3.44
CA THR A 21 13.09 -23.00 -4.79
C THR A 21 11.94 -24.02 -4.71
N VAL A 22 10.87 -23.76 -5.45
CA VAL A 22 9.71 -24.64 -5.55
C VAL A 22 10.04 -25.76 -6.52
N TYR A 23 9.82 -27.00 -6.08
CA TYR A 23 9.92 -28.17 -6.94
C TYR A 23 8.72 -29.09 -6.68
N TYR A 24 8.42 -29.96 -7.63
CA TYR A 24 7.25 -30.83 -7.56
C TYR A 24 7.69 -32.27 -7.35
N GLU A 25 7.11 -32.91 -6.34
CA GLU A 25 7.25 -34.34 -6.10
C GLU A 25 5.94 -35.04 -6.45
N THR A 26 6.06 -36.23 -7.04
CA THR A 26 4.91 -37.06 -7.35
C THR A 26 4.67 -38.02 -6.19
N ARG A 27 3.47 -37.97 -5.60
CA ARG A 27 3.06 -38.88 -4.52
C ARG A 27 1.83 -39.68 -4.97
N THR A 28 1.91 -41.00 -4.83
CA THR A 28 0.76 -41.87 -5.01
C THR A 28 -0.07 -41.88 -3.74
N VAL A 29 -1.35 -41.51 -3.85
CA VAL A 29 -2.32 -41.52 -2.76
C VAL A 29 -3.51 -42.40 -3.14
N MET A 30 -4.11 -43.06 -2.16
CA MET A 30 -5.38 -43.78 -2.34
C MET A 30 -6.52 -42.78 -2.14
N ARG A 31 -7.34 -42.58 -3.17
CA ARG A 31 -8.59 -41.82 -3.08
C ARG A 31 -9.70 -42.73 -3.61
N ASP A 32 -10.73 -42.95 -2.80
CA ASP A 32 -11.88 -43.80 -3.13
C ASP A 32 -11.49 -45.20 -3.63
N GLY A 33 -10.51 -45.82 -2.96
CA GLY A 33 -10.04 -47.17 -3.31
C GLY A 33 -9.19 -47.26 -4.59
N LYS A 34 -8.92 -46.14 -5.29
CA LYS A 34 -8.08 -46.10 -6.50
C LYS A 34 -6.76 -45.38 -6.24
N ARG A 35 -5.66 -45.96 -6.76
CA ARG A 35 -4.34 -45.30 -6.76
C ARG A 35 -4.38 -44.09 -7.68
N THR A 36 -4.22 -42.91 -7.10
CA THR A 36 -4.16 -41.64 -7.83
C THR A 36 -2.80 -40.99 -7.61
N THR A 37 -2.23 -40.48 -8.69
CA THR A 37 -0.95 -39.77 -8.68
C THR A 37 -1.21 -38.28 -8.47
N GLN A 38 -0.66 -37.70 -7.40
CA GLN A 38 -0.78 -36.28 -7.08
C GLN A 38 0.59 -35.60 -7.14
N ARG A 39 0.67 -34.46 -7.85
CA ARG A 39 1.84 -33.56 -7.77
C ARG A 39 1.72 -32.68 -6.54
N VAL A 40 2.72 -32.72 -5.67
CA VAL A 40 2.80 -31.91 -4.44
C VAL A 40 3.96 -30.93 -4.57
N ALA A 41 3.69 -29.64 -4.33
CA ALA A 41 4.73 -28.63 -4.30
C ALA A 41 5.52 -28.72 -2.98
N ARG A 42 6.85 -28.79 -3.09
CA ARG A 42 7.80 -28.70 -1.98
C ARG A 42 8.70 -27.48 -2.20
N VAL A 43 9.22 -26.94 -1.10
CA VAL A 43 10.15 -25.80 -1.15
C VAL A 43 11.47 -26.24 -0.56
N ARG A 44 12.55 -26.11 -1.33
CA ARG A 44 13.91 -26.28 -0.85
C ARG A 44 14.46 -24.93 -0.43
N TRP A 45 14.78 -24.77 0.85
CA TRP A 45 15.35 -23.55 1.41
C TRP A 45 16.88 -23.60 1.39
N ARG A 46 17.51 -22.45 1.09
CA ARG A 46 18.94 -22.22 1.22
C ARG A 46 19.18 -20.90 1.91
N ALA A 47 20.05 -20.88 2.91
CA ALA A 47 20.44 -19.66 3.60
C ALA A 47 21.13 -18.68 2.64
N VAL A 48 20.79 -17.40 2.77
CA VAL A 48 21.40 -16.31 2.02
C VAL A 48 21.57 -15.09 2.92
N SER A 49 22.56 -14.27 2.61
CA SER A 49 22.82 -12.99 3.26
C SER A 49 23.35 -12.01 2.23
N GLY A 50 23.10 -10.73 2.44
CA GLY A 50 23.54 -9.70 1.52
C GLY A 50 23.44 -8.32 2.15
N VAL A 51 23.76 -7.32 1.34
CA VAL A 51 23.65 -5.91 1.68
C VAL A 51 22.95 -5.21 0.52
N VAL A 52 21.91 -4.43 0.84
CA VAL A 52 21.23 -3.56 -0.12
C VAL A 52 21.40 -2.11 0.31
N ALA A 53 21.70 -1.23 -0.64
CA ALA A 53 21.79 0.20 -0.41
C ALA A 53 20.63 0.89 -1.14
N ARG A 54 19.97 1.84 -0.46
CA ARG A 54 18.82 2.55 -1.00
C ARG A 54 18.87 4.03 -0.63
N GLY A 55 18.84 4.89 -1.64
CA GLY A 55 18.55 6.30 -1.49
C GLY A 55 17.04 6.54 -1.46
N PHE A 56 16.62 7.42 -0.57
CA PHE A 56 15.27 7.93 -0.44
C PHE A 56 15.29 9.42 -0.68
N ASP A 57 14.42 9.86 -1.58
CA ASP A 57 14.25 11.25 -1.96
C ASP A 57 12.77 11.60 -1.81
N ASP A 58 12.51 12.63 -1.01
CA ASP A 58 11.20 13.15 -0.64
C ASP A 58 10.19 12.10 -0.13
N VAL A 59 10.55 11.34 0.91
CA VAL A 59 9.59 10.49 1.63
C VAL A 59 8.59 11.37 2.36
N LEU A 60 7.36 11.40 1.84
CA LEU A 60 6.28 12.24 2.36
C LEU A 60 5.63 11.67 3.62
N VAL A 61 5.46 12.52 4.62
CA VAL A 61 4.71 12.24 5.84
C VAL A 61 3.78 13.42 6.13
N LEU A 62 2.50 13.13 6.35
CA LEU A 62 1.54 14.14 6.77
C LEU A 62 1.95 14.69 8.15
N ALA A 63 2.11 16.01 8.24
CA ALA A 63 2.53 16.69 9.46
C ALA A 63 1.34 17.18 10.32
N ALA A 64 0.14 16.65 10.07
CA ALA A 64 -1.10 17.05 10.73
C ALA A 64 -1.92 15.84 11.22
N ARG A 65 -2.59 15.98 12.37
CA ARG A 65 -3.50 14.95 12.91
C ARG A 65 -4.96 15.14 12.50
N SER A 66 -5.28 16.26 11.87
CA SER A 66 -6.65 16.61 11.44
C SER A 66 -7.23 15.65 10.39
N LEU A 67 -6.35 14.96 9.65
CA LEU A 67 -6.69 14.02 8.60
C LEU A 67 -6.11 12.63 8.89
N PRO A 68 -6.92 11.57 8.82
CA PRO A 68 -6.39 10.21 8.89
C PRO A 68 -5.37 9.94 7.77
N PRO A 69 -4.18 9.37 8.08
CA PRO A 69 -3.12 9.13 7.09
C PRO A 69 -3.57 8.32 5.87
N ALA A 70 -4.50 7.38 6.05
CA ALA A 70 -5.03 6.55 4.97
C ALA A 70 -5.71 7.36 3.84
N HIS A 71 -6.25 8.54 4.14
CA HIS A 71 -6.84 9.39 3.11
C HIS A 71 -5.76 10.20 2.37
N THR A 72 -4.70 10.62 3.05
CA THR A 72 -3.65 11.45 2.46
C THR A 72 -2.58 10.65 1.73
N ASP A 73 -2.22 9.46 2.20
CA ASP A 73 -1.33 8.53 1.48
C ASP A 73 -1.94 8.15 0.12
N ALA A 74 -3.27 8.11 0.01
CA ALA A 74 -3.96 7.84 -1.25
C ALA A 74 -3.96 9.03 -2.25
N LEU A 75 -3.48 10.20 -1.84
CA LEU A 75 -3.29 11.35 -2.75
C LEU A 75 -1.94 11.29 -3.48
N GLU A 76 -1.05 10.37 -3.09
CA GLU A 76 0.18 10.06 -3.81
C GLU A 76 -0.12 9.41 -5.18
N PRO A 77 0.76 9.58 -6.19
CA PRO A 77 2.03 10.31 -6.15
C PRO A 77 1.84 11.84 -6.27
N TRP A 78 2.70 12.57 -5.57
CA TRP A 78 2.84 14.02 -5.73
C TRP A 78 3.96 14.33 -6.72
N ASP A 79 3.75 15.35 -7.55
CA ASP A 79 4.82 15.94 -8.36
C ASP A 79 5.56 16.98 -7.51
N LEU A 80 6.54 16.47 -6.76
CA LEU A 80 7.36 17.24 -5.82
C LEU A 80 8.50 18.00 -6.53
N ALA A 81 8.88 17.60 -7.74
CA ALA A 81 9.93 18.26 -8.52
C ALA A 81 9.59 19.72 -8.87
N ALA A 82 8.29 20.04 -8.91
CA ALA A 82 7.80 21.39 -9.15
C ALA A 82 7.26 22.05 -7.87
N MET A 83 7.88 21.77 -6.73
CA MET A 83 7.73 22.57 -5.52
C MET A 83 8.46 23.90 -5.70
N GLU A 84 7.86 24.97 -5.15
CA GLU A 84 8.46 26.30 -5.13
C GLU A 84 8.77 26.72 -3.69
N PRO A 85 9.81 27.55 -3.48
CA PRO A 85 10.07 28.18 -2.19
C PRO A 85 8.82 28.90 -1.68
N TYR A 86 8.55 28.76 -0.38
CA TYR A 86 7.38 29.37 0.24
C TYR A 86 7.36 30.89 0.03
N ARG A 87 6.20 31.39 -0.38
CA ARG A 87 5.88 32.81 -0.43
C ARG A 87 4.49 33.06 0.16
N PRO A 88 4.29 34.08 1.00
CA PRO A 88 2.99 34.34 1.63
C PRO A 88 1.83 34.47 0.63
N GLN A 89 2.09 34.97 -0.58
CA GLN A 89 1.06 35.14 -1.61
C GLN A 89 0.44 33.82 -2.05
N TYR A 90 1.15 32.68 -1.94
CA TYR A 90 0.59 31.36 -2.28
C TYR A 90 -0.50 30.89 -1.32
N LEU A 91 -0.54 31.45 -0.11
CA LEU A 91 -1.59 31.18 0.88
C LEU A 91 -2.69 32.25 0.90
N ALA A 92 -2.53 33.34 0.15
CA ALA A 92 -3.55 34.39 0.11
C ALA A 92 -4.89 33.81 -0.38
N GLY A 93 -5.94 33.92 0.43
CA GLY A 93 -7.26 33.36 0.13
C GLY A 93 -7.43 31.86 0.42
N PHE A 94 -6.39 31.17 0.91
CA PHE A 94 -6.45 29.76 1.28
C PHE A 94 -6.20 29.55 2.77
N ARG A 95 -6.89 28.57 3.36
CA ARG A 95 -6.55 28.10 4.72
C ARG A 95 -5.33 27.19 4.66
N ALA A 96 -4.38 27.42 5.56
CA ALA A 96 -3.28 26.51 5.83
C ALA A 96 -3.36 26.03 7.27
N GLU A 97 -3.14 24.74 7.48
CA GLU A 97 -2.98 24.18 8.81
C GLU A 97 -1.49 24.26 9.22
N GLY A 98 -1.23 24.55 10.50
CA GLY A 98 0.11 24.38 11.08
C GLY A 98 0.39 22.90 11.34
N TYR A 99 1.67 22.52 11.41
CA TYR A 99 2.00 21.14 11.78
C TYR A 99 1.57 20.87 13.23
N THR A 100 1.07 19.67 13.46
CA THR A 100 0.71 19.13 14.78
C THR A 100 1.40 17.79 15.07
N VAL A 101 2.12 17.27 14.07
CA VAL A 101 3.04 16.14 14.19
C VAL A 101 4.45 16.72 14.11
N GLU A 102 5.21 16.54 15.18
CA GLU A 102 6.59 17.02 15.29
C GLU A 102 7.51 16.25 14.34
N LEU A 103 8.69 16.82 14.08
CA LEU A 103 9.64 16.28 13.11
C LEU A 103 10.11 14.86 13.45
N ASP A 104 10.37 14.57 14.72
CA ASP A 104 10.82 13.28 15.22
C ASP A 104 9.74 12.19 15.07
N GLU A 105 8.49 12.51 15.39
CA GLU A 105 7.35 11.64 15.14
C GLU A 105 7.15 11.41 13.64
N GLY A 106 7.25 12.48 12.84
CA GLY A 106 7.20 12.39 11.38
C GLY A 106 8.30 11.49 10.82
N PHE A 107 9.52 11.59 11.35
CA PHE A 107 10.66 10.78 10.94
C PHE A 107 10.46 9.30 11.26
N ASN A 108 9.85 8.96 12.40
CA ASN A 108 9.51 7.57 12.73
C ASN A 108 8.53 6.96 11.70
N VAL A 109 7.55 7.74 11.25
CA VAL A 109 6.63 7.32 10.19
C VAL A 109 7.36 7.16 8.86
N ALA A 110 8.25 8.09 8.52
CA ALA A 110 9.09 8.01 7.32
C ALA A 110 9.97 6.76 7.35
N ARG A 111 10.57 6.44 8.51
CA ARG A 111 11.41 5.25 8.70
C ARG A 111 10.61 3.97 8.43
N ALA A 112 9.38 3.86 8.95
CA ALA A 112 8.51 2.74 8.66
C ALA A 112 8.08 2.66 7.17
N LYS A 113 8.00 3.79 6.45
CA LYS A 113 7.83 3.80 4.98
C LYS A 113 9.10 3.27 4.29
N MET A 114 10.27 3.75 4.68
CA MET A 114 11.57 3.33 4.13
C MET A 114 11.83 1.82 4.36
N ASP A 115 11.58 1.31 5.57
CA ASP A 115 11.81 -0.08 5.93
C ASP A 115 10.97 -1.05 5.07
N ARG A 116 9.73 -0.68 4.70
CA ARG A 116 8.90 -1.47 3.77
C ARG A 116 9.49 -1.54 2.36
N VAL A 117 10.08 -0.45 1.89
CA VAL A 117 10.77 -0.42 0.59
C VAL A 117 12.04 -1.26 0.65
N ILE A 118 12.83 -1.12 1.72
CA ILE A 118 14.04 -1.93 1.96
C ILE A 118 13.68 -3.41 2.02
N GLU A 119 12.61 -3.80 2.73
CA GLU A 119 12.18 -5.20 2.80
C GLU A 119 11.88 -5.75 1.40
N ARG A 120 11.21 -4.98 0.54
CA ARG A 120 10.97 -5.38 -0.84
C ARG A 120 12.28 -5.53 -1.62
N ASP A 121 13.20 -4.59 -1.46
CA ASP A 121 14.50 -4.61 -2.15
C ASP A 121 15.34 -5.82 -1.66
N VAL A 122 15.31 -6.16 -0.36
CA VAL A 122 15.88 -7.40 0.19
C VAL A 122 15.22 -8.63 -0.40
N ARG A 123 13.89 -8.70 -0.50
CA ARG A 123 13.18 -9.84 -1.12
C ARG A 123 13.61 -10.03 -2.57
N PHE A 124 13.80 -8.93 -3.30
CA PHE A 124 14.28 -8.96 -4.67
C PHE A 124 15.71 -9.49 -4.76
N ASP A 125 16.61 -9.01 -3.91
CA ASP A 125 18.01 -9.48 -3.84
C ASP A 125 18.10 -10.97 -3.43
N ILE A 126 17.28 -11.40 -2.47
CA ILE A 126 17.13 -12.81 -2.11
C ILE A 126 16.68 -13.62 -3.32
N GLY A 127 15.73 -13.16 -4.12
CA GLY A 127 15.25 -13.85 -5.33
C GLY A 127 14.62 -15.23 -5.07
N GLY A 128 14.53 -16.07 -6.11
CA GLY A 128 13.88 -17.39 -6.05
C GLY A 128 12.34 -17.34 -6.06
N ASP A 129 11.70 -18.48 -5.86
CA ASP A 129 10.23 -18.62 -5.93
C ASP A 129 9.53 -18.23 -4.63
N ARG A 130 10.24 -18.36 -3.50
CA ARG A 130 9.78 -18.01 -2.16
C ARG A 130 10.94 -17.37 -1.39
N GLN A 131 10.63 -16.44 -0.50
CA GLN A 131 11.62 -15.73 0.31
C GLN A 131 11.21 -15.73 1.78
N ARG A 132 12.19 -15.90 2.66
CA ARG A 132 12.08 -15.63 4.10
C ARG A 132 13.16 -14.66 4.50
N ILE A 133 12.76 -13.61 5.20
CA ILE A 133 13.69 -12.65 5.80
C ILE A 133 13.68 -12.94 7.29
N HIS A 134 14.85 -13.20 7.85
CA HIS A 134 15.00 -13.47 9.29
C HIS A 134 15.43 -12.22 10.04
N HIS A 135 16.29 -11.42 9.41
CA HIS A 135 16.81 -10.20 10.01
C HIS A 135 17.22 -9.20 8.94
N VAL A 136 16.98 -7.93 9.22
CA VAL A 136 17.50 -6.78 8.46
C VAL A 136 18.00 -5.77 9.48
N ASP A 137 19.22 -5.34 9.32
CA ASP A 137 19.84 -4.27 10.10
C ASP A 137 20.20 -3.13 9.16
N THR A 138 19.75 -1.92 9.48
CA THR A 138 19.76 -0.78 8.55
C THR A 138 20.37 0.44 9.19
N ASP A 139 21.52 0.83 8.65
CA ASP A 139 22.18 2.10 8.91
C ASP A 139 21.56 3.20 8.04
N VAL A 140 21.29 4.35 8.66
CA VAL A 140 20.70 5.51 7.99
C VAL A 140 21.62 6.70 8.18
N SER A 141 21.90 7.40 7.08
CA SER A 141 22.83 8.52 7.03
C SER A 141 22.30 9.62 6.09
N ASN A 142 22.93 10.80 6.16
CA ASN A 142 22.59 11.96 5.33
C ASN A 142 21.09 12.32 5.38
N VAL A 143 20.49 12.26 6.58
CA VAL A 143 19.09 12.58 6.76
C VAL A 143 18.89 14.09 6.65
N THR A 144 18.08 14.51 5.70
CA THR A 144 17.60 15.89 5.57
C THR A 144 16.09 15.91 5.58
N PHE A 145 15.51 17.06 5.96
CA PHE A 145 14.07 17.23 6.00
C PHE A 145 13.65 18.58 5.41
N LYS A 146 12.43 18.63 4.88
CA LYS A 146 11.78 19.86 4.41
C LYS A 146 10.38 19.95 4.98
N HIS A 147 10.00 21.14 5.43
CA HIS A 147 8.60 21.44 5.74
C HIS A 147 7.92 21.95 4.47
N VAL A 148 6.86 21.28 4.00
CA VAL A 148 6.18 21.63 2.76
C VAL A 148 4.68 21.74 2.97
N LEU A 149 4.04 22.58 2.15
CA LEU A 149 2.60 22.79 2.18
C LEU A 149 2.00 22.31 0.86
N LEU A 150 1.15 21.28 0.92
CA LEU A 150 0.53 20.71 -0.27
C LEU A 150 -0.91 21.18 -0.43
N PRO A 151 -1.36 21.52 -1.66
CA PRO A 151 -2.72 21.93 -1.92
C PRO A 151 -3.62 20.69 -1.91
N VAL A 152 -4.40 20.54 -0.84
CA VAL A 152 -5.42 19.47 -0.71
C VAL A 152 -6.78 20.14 -0.57
N TRP A 153 -7.74 19.69 -1.38
CA TRP A 153 -9.14 20.04 -1.19
C TRP A 153 -9.83 18.97 -0.37
N LEU A 154 -10.52 19.39 0.68
CA LEU A 154 -11.21 18.51 1.61
C LEU A 154 -12.68 18.86 1.57
N ALA A 155 -13.52 17.86 1.39
CA ALA A 155 -14.96 18.02 1.48
C ALA A 155 -15.53 16.89 2.34
N ALA A 156 -16.45 17.27 3.22
CA ALA A 156 -17.14 16.36 4.11
C ALA A 156 -18.64 16.57 3.97
N TYR A 157 -19.40 15.49 3.86
CA TYR A 157 -20.86 15.52 3.85
C TYR A 157 -21.41 14.46 4.81
N LYS A 158 -22.59 14.73 5.38
CA LYS A 158 -23.30 13.77 6.23
C LYS A 158 -24.34 13.03 5.41
N PHE A 159 -24.37 11.71 5.54
CA PHE A 159 -25.39 10.85 4.94
C PHE A 159 -25.74 9.72 5.90
N GLY A 160 -27.03 9.56 6.24
CA GLY A 160 -27.48 8.52 7.18
C GLY A 160 -26.78 8.55 8.54
N GLY A 161 -26.52 9.73 9.08
CA GLY A 161 -25.83 9.92 10.37
C GLY A 161 -24.31 9.70 10.34
N LYS A 162 -23.75 9.22 9.24
CA LYS A 162 -22.30 9.02 9.05
C LYS A 162 -21.70 10.20 8.27
N THR A 163 -20.50 10.60 8.65
CA THR A 163 -19.74 11.64 7.93
C THR A 163 -18.84 10.95 6.91
N TYR A 164 -19.04 11.29 5.64
CA TYR A 164 -18.21 10.83 4.54
C TYR A 164 -17.26 11.96 4.15
N ARG A 165 -15.99 11.62 3.97
CA ARG A 165 -14.96 12.57 3.55
C ARG A 165 -14.39 12.15 2.21
N PHE A 166 -14.13 13.13 1.37
CA PHE A 166 -13.29 12.97 0.21
C PHE A 166 -12.24 14.06 0.17
N VAL A 167 -11.08 13.66 -0.32
CA VAL A 167 -9.87 14.45 -0.43
C VAL A 167 -9.49 14.48 -1.90
N VAL A 168 -9.07 15.64 -2.38
CA VAL A 168 -8.67 15.83 -3.77
C VAL A 168 -7.28 16.43 -3.78
N ASN A 169 -6.39 15.82 -4.57
CA ASN A 169 -5.08 16.36 -4.85
C ASN A 169 -5.28 17.65 -5.66
N GLY A 170 -4.92 18.81 -5.08
CA GLY A 170 -5.15 20.11 -5.71
C GLY A 170 -4.29 20.40 -6.94
N ARG A 171 -3.29 19.55 -7.22
CA ARG A 171 -2.43 19.65 -8.41
C ARG A 171 -2.93 18.76 -9.56
N SER A 172 -3.26 17.50 -9.27
CA SER A 172 -3.66 16.52 -10.31
C SER A 172 -5.17 16.34 -10.45
N GLY A 173 -5.96 16.81 -9.50
CA GLY A 173 -7.41 16.56 -9.45
C GLY A 173 -7.79 15.14 -9.07
N ARG A 174 -6.83 14.28 -8.69
CA ARG A 174 -7.12 12.91 -8.22
C ARG A 174 -8.00 12.97 -6.97
N VAL A 175 -9.17 12.36 -7.06
CA VAL A 175 -10.15 12.28 -5.97
C VAL A 175 -10.03 10.94 -5.27
N GLN A 176 -9.87 10.98 -3.96
CA GLN A 176 -10.02 9.81 -3.10
C GLN A 176 -11.10 10.11 -2.06
N GLY A 177 -12.03 9.18 -1.85
CA GLY A 177 -13.07 9.43 -0.86
C GLY A 177 -13.92 8.24 -0.54
N GLU A 178 -14.59 8.35 0.61
CA GLU A 178 -15.60 7.39 1.00
C GLU A 178 -16.91 7.69 0.27
N ARG A 179 -17.55 6.63 -0.22
CA ARG A 179 -18.88 6.71 -0.84
C ARG A 179 -19.89 5.87 -0.04
N PRO A 180 -21.12 6.36 0.16
CA PRO A 180 -22.17 5.56 0.75
C PRO A 180 -22.52 4.42 -0.20
N TRP A 181 -22.43 3.20 0.30
CA TRP A 181 -22.90 2.02 -0.41
C TRP A 181 -24.39 1.83 -0.12
N SER A 182 -25.20 1.71 -1.17
CA SER A 182 -26.61 1.40 -1.03
C SER A 182 -26.78 -0.11 -0.86
N ALA A 183 -27.14 -0.55 0.35
CA ALA A 183 -27.41 -1.96 0.65
C ALA A 183 -28.46 -2.55 -0.30
N VAL A 184 -29.48 -1.76 -0.69
CA VAL A 184 -30.51 -2.18 -1.64
C VAL A 184 -29.91 -2.46 -3.02
N LYS A 185 -29.04 -1.59 -3.53
CA LYS A 185 -28.38 -1.82 -4.83
C LYS A 185 -27.48 -3.04 -4.80
N ILE A 186 -26.76 -3.26 -3.70
CA ILE A 186 -25.93 -4.46 -3.52
C ILE A 186 -26.81 -5.71 -3.46
N ALA A 187 -27.88 -5.71 -2.67
CA ALA A 187 -28.79 -6.83 -2.55
C ALA A 187 -29.44 -7.20 -3.90
N LEU A 188 -29.90 -6.20 -4.66
CA LEU A 188 -30.44 -6.41 -6.00
C LEU A 188 -29.40 -7.01 -6.95
N ALA A 189 -28.16 -6.50 -6.95
CA ALA A 189 -27.09 -7.04 -7.79
C ALA A 189 -26.75 -8.50 -7.45
N VAL A 190 -26.70 -8.83 -6.15
CA VAL A 190 -26.47 -10.21 -5.68
C VAL A 190 -27.62 -11.12 -6.10
N LEU A 191 -28.87 -10.68 -5.93
CA LEU A 191 -30.06 -11.46 -6.29
C LEU A 191 -30.08 -11.77 -7.81
N LEU A 192 -29.80 -10.76 -8.64
CA LEU A 192 -29.73 -10.91 -10.09
C LEU A 192 -28.63 -11.90 -10.50
N GLY A 193 -27.47 -11.83 -9.86
CA GLY A 193 -26.38 -12.78 -10.07
C GLY A 193 -26.75 -14.22 -9.70
N LEU A 194 -27.47 -14.42 -8.59
CA LEU A 194 -27.95 -15.74 -8.17
C LEU A 194 -28.98 -16.32 -9.15
N ILE A 195 -29.91 -15.50 -9.65
CA ILE A 195 -30.92 -15.92 -10.64
C ILE A 195 -30.23 -16.35 -11.94
N LEU A 196 -29.26 -15.57 -12.42
CA LEU A 196 -28.50 -15.92 -13.63
C LEU A 196 -27.71 -17.22 -13.44
N ALA A 197 -27.05 -17.40 -12.30
CA ALA A 197 -26.31 -18.61 -11.99
C ALA A 197 -27.22 -19.84 -11.93
N ALA A 198 -28.41 -19.72 -11.31
CA ALA A 198 -29.40 -20.79 -11.27
C ALA A 198 -29.95 -21.13 -12.66
N GLY A 199 -30.24 -20.13 -13.50
CA GLY A 199 -30.70 -20.34 -14.88
C GLY A 199 -29.66 -21.05 -15.74
N VAL A 200 -28.39 -20.64 -15.67
CA VAL A 200 -27.29 -21.30 -16.38
C VAL A 200 -27.10 -22.74 -15.88
N GLY A 201 -27.10 -22.95 -14.56
CA GLY A 201 -27.00 -24.28 -13.97
C GLY A 201 -28.14 -25.21 -14.41
N TYR A 202 -29.37 -24.70 -14.48
CA TYR A 202 -30.53 -25.44 -14.97
C TYR A 202 -30.43 -25.80 -16.46
N LEU A 203 -30.03 -24.85 -17.31
CA LEU A 203 -29.83 -25.11 -18.74
C LEU A 203 -28.71 -26.13 -18.97
N TRP A 204 -27.62 -26.06 -18.21
CA TRP A 204 -26.51 -27.01 -18.29
C TRP A 204 -26.91 -28.41 -17.81
N ALA A 205 -27.73 -28.49 -16.75
CA ALA A 205 -28.29 -29.76 -16.29
C ALA A 205 -29.23 -30.38 -17.34
N MET A 206 -30.06 -29.59 -18.01
CA MET A 206 -30.92 -30.08 -19.10
C MET A 206 -30.14 -30.52 -20.35
N GLN A 207 -28.91 -30.04 -20.59
CA GLN A 207 -28.07 -30.52 -21.69
C GLN A 207 -27.38 -31.86 -21.39
N GLN A 208 -27.35 -32.31 -20.15
CA GLN A 208 -26.72 -33.58 -19.75
C GLN A 208 -27.72 -34.74 -19.58
N VAL A 209 -29.02 -34.46 -19.68
CA VAL A 209 -30.11 -35.44 -19.69
C VAL A 209 -30.50 -35.73 -21.14
#